data_AF-A0A2S4KNW2-F1
#
_entry.id   AF-A0A2S4KNW2-F1
#
_cell.length_a   1.000
_cell.length_b   1.000
_cell.length_c   1.000
_cell.angle_alpha   90.00
_cell.angle_beta   90.00
_cell.angle_gamma   90.00
#
_symmetry.space_group_name_H-M   'P 1'
#
loop_
_entity.id
_entity.type
_entity.pdbx_description
1 polymer ?
#
loop_
_entity_poly.entity_id
_entity_poly.type
_entity_poly.pdbx_seq_one_letter_code
_entity_poly.pdbx_strand_id
1 'polypeptide(L)'
;FVGAGFLSAAVAGSVFASPSAEQVFRAIRRVGAAQPQRGVLVVIMNYTGDVMHFGMAVEKARAEGIRTELLVVGDDVGVGRKRGGRIGRRGLAGTVLVQKIAAAAAARGSSLEDVHNIASLAAENTATVGASLAHVHVPGRELVPDELGDDIEIGMGIHNEEGFGRVKTDLPGLVKTMLAQLLDQSDKDRAYIDVQPSEQVVVMVNNLGAISALELGAITAEVVDQLAGTYKLTPTRLLSGTYMTSLNGLGFSITLLRVVDKSFVSLIDAPADAAGWSPPVQPQSWERGIDTTNSEMEAETETREAQDFAPSNLT
;
A
#
# COMPACT_ATOMS: atom_id res chain seq x y z
N PHE A 1 3.49 11.08 -2.09
CA PHE A 1 2.84 11.46 -0.83
C PHE A 1 3.51 12.65 -0.11
N VAL A 2 4.06 13.63 -0.83
CA VAL A 2 4.67 14.83 -0.19
C VAL A 2 3.59 15.87 0.02
N GLY A 3 3.54 16.45 1.21
CA GLY A 3 2.53 17.45 1.57
C GLY A 3 2.22 17.55 3.07
N ALA A 4 1.43 18.54 3.46
CA ALA A 4 1.11 18.79 4.86
C ALA A 4 0.37 17.57 5.46
N GLY A 5 0.71 17.17 6.69
CA GLY A 5 0.14 15.97 7.32
C GLY A 5 0.62 14.62 6.73
N PHE A 6 1.55 14.65 5.77
CA PHE A 6 2.21 13.47 5.19
C PHE A 6 3.75 13.69 5.07
N LEU A 7 4.40 13.32 3.96
CA LEU A 7 5.86 13.36 3.87
C LEU A 7 6.37 14.79 3.71
N SER A 8 7.46 15.12 4.41
CA SER A 8 8.17 16.40 4.21
C SER A 8 8.94 16.45 2.89
N ALA A 9 9.46 15.31 2.44
CA ALA A 9 10.19 15.18 1.18
C ALA A 9 10.11 13.73 0.68
N ALA A 10 10.35 13.54 -0.62
CA ALA A 10 10.58 12.25 -1.25
C ALA A 10 11.79 12.37 -2.19
N VAL A 11 12.56 11.29 -2.32
CA VAL A 11 13.75 11.26 -3.17
C VAL A 11 13.52 10.24 -4.26
N ALA A 12 13.37 10.73 -5.50
CA ALA A 12 13.12 9.87 -6.66
C ALA A 12 14.43 9.49 -7.36
N GLY A 13 14.62 8.20 -7.59
CA GLY A 13 15.65 7.66 -8.48
C GLY A 13 15.16 7.57 -9.92
N SER A 14 15.88 6.81 -10.74
CA SER A 14 15.38 6.41 -12.07
C SER A 14 14.29 5.34 -11.95
N VAL A 15 13.59 5.04 -13.04
CA VAL A 15 12.53 4.02 -13.04
C VAL A 15 13.10 2.68 -12.55
N PHE A 16 12.49 2.14 -11.48
CA PHE A 16 12.91 0.90 -10.80
C PHE A 16 14.37 0.88 -10.30
N ALA A 17 14.94 2.06 -10.03
CA ALA A 17 16.27 2.19 -9.46
C ALA A 17 16.23 3.13 -8.25
N SER A 18 16.87 2.69 -7.17
CA SER A 18 17.05 3.49 -5.97
C SER A 18 17.79 4.81 -6.29
N PRO A 19 17.41 5.95 -5.69
CA PRO A 19 18.20 7.17 -5.79
C PRO A 19 19.60 6.96 -5.18
N SER A 20 20.58 7.72 -5.64
CA SER A 20 21.93 7.68 -5.06
C SER A 20 21.93 8.18 -3.62
N ALA A 21 22.86 7.66 -2.81
CA ALA A 21 23.05 8.10 -1.43
C ALA A 21 23.29 9.62 -1.30
N GLU A 22 23.90 10.25 -2.31
CA GLU A 22 24.13 11.69 -2.32
C GLU A 22 22.84 12.50 -2.55
N GLN A 23 21.91 12.01 -3.39
CA GLN A 23 20.59 12.61 -3.52
C GLN A 23 19.82 12.52 -2.19
N VAL A 24 19.86 11.36 -1.54
CA VAL A 24 19.19 11.12 -0.26
C VAL A 24 19.79 12.00 0.84
N PHE A 25 21.11 12.04 0.96
CA PHE A 25 21.81 12.82 1.97
C PHE A 25 21.50 14.32 1.86
N ARG A 26 21.49 14.87 0.64
CA ARG A 26 21.11 16.27 0.42
C ARG A 26 19.67 16.56 0.85
N ALA A 27 18.74 15.63 0.64
CA ALA A 27 17.36 15.77 1.11
C ALA A 27 17.29 15.75 2.65
N ILE A 28 17.94 14.78 3.31
CA ILE A 28 18.01 14.72 4.78
C ILE A 28 18.61 16.01 5.33
N ARG A 29 19.72 16.49 4.76
CA ARG A 29 20.38 17.72 5.18
C ARG A 29 19.47 18.94 5.04
N ARG A 30 18.71 19.04 3.95
CA ARG A 30 17.77 20.15 3.72
C ARG A 30 16.60 20.12 4.70
N VAL A 31 16.00 18.95 4.93
CA VAL A 31 14.89 18.77 5.88
C VAL A 31 15.36 19.02 7.32
N GLY A 32 16.50 18.43 7.71
CA GLY A 32 17.10 18.61 9.02
C GLY A 32 17.47 20.06 9.32
N ALA A 33 18.01 20.80 8.34
CA ALA A 33 18.30 22.22 8.49
C ALA A 33 17.03 23.08 8.69
N ALA A 34 15.88 22.67 8.14
CA ALA A 34 14.62 23.38 8.32
C ALA A 34 14.04 23.21 9.73
N GLN A 35 14.32 22.07 10.41
CA GLN A 35 13.86 21.79 11.77
C GLN A 35 14.96 21.16 12.64
N PRO A 36 16.04 21.92 12.99
CA PRO A 36 17.25 21.35 13.60
C PRO A 36 17.03 20.58 14.91
N GLN A 37 16.00 20.97 15.67
CA GLN A 37 15.69 20.36 16.96
C GLN A 37 14.81 19.10 16.86
N ARG A 38 14.21 18.81 15.71
CA ARG A 38 13.22 17.72 15.57
C ARG A 38 13.79 16.42 14.99
N GLY A 39 14.91 16.52 14.27
CA GLY A 39 15.52 15.37 13.59
C GLY A 39 14.71 14.90 12.37
N VAL A 40 15.14 13.80 11.76
CA VAL A 40 14.59 13.27 10.50
C VAL A 40 14.35 11.77 10.60
N LEU A 41 13.12 11.32 10.37
CA LEU A 41 12.83 9.91 10.14
C LEU A 41 12.86 9.63 8.64
N VAL A 42 13.68 8.67 8.24
CA VAL A 42 13.77 8.15 6.87
C VAL A 42 13.02 6.82 6.83
N VAL A 43 11.95 6.73 6.03
CA VAL A 43 11.17 5.49 5.86
C VAL A 43 11.40 4.96 4.46
N ILE A 44 11.91 3.73 4.35
CA ILE A 44 12.21 3.07 3.07
C ILE A 44 11.51 1.73 2.93
N MET A 45 11.33 1.30 1.69
CA MET A 45 10.94 -0.08 1.38
C MET A 45 12.17 -0.99 1.48
N ASN A 46 11.96 -2.25 1.84
CA ASN A 46 13.05 -3.23 1.98
C ASN A 46 13.51 -3.80 0.63
N TYR A 47 14.24 -2.97 -0.14
CA TYR A 47 14.99 -3.39 -1.32
C TYR A 47 16.48 -3.13 -1.10
N THR A 48 17.34 -4.02 -1.59
CA THR A 48 18.78 -3.96 -1.34
C THR A 48 19.39 -2.62 -1.74
N GLY A 49 19.01 -2.07 -2.90
CA GLY A 49 19.48 -0.76 -3.35
C GLY A 49 19.09 0.37 -2.38
N ASP A 50 17.83 0.37 -1.92
CA ASP A 50 17.33 1.37 -0.98
C ASP A 50 18.03 1.28 0.38
N VAL A 51 18.14 0.07 0.93
CA VAL A 51 18.82 -0.17 2.21
C VAL A 51 20.27 0.32 2.16
N MET A 52 21.00 0.03 1.07
CA MET A 52 22.39 0.47 0.91
C MET A 52 22.50 1.99 0.76
N HIS A 53 21.75 2.60 -0.17
CA HIS A 53 21.90 4.03 -0.45
C HIS A 53 21.36 4.92 0.66
N PHE A 54 20.19 4.61 1.21
CA PHE A 54 19.61 5.40 2.31
C PHE A 54 20.36 5.14 3.62
N GLY A 55 20.80 3.91 3.89
CA GLY A 55 21.67 3.61 5.04
C GLY A 55 22.94 4.46 5.02
N MET A 56 23.65 4.50 3.89
CA MET A 56 24.84 5.34 3.75
C MET A 56 24.54 6.84 3.91
N ALA A 57 23.40 7.31 3.39
CA ALA A 57 22.98 8.70 3.54
C ALA A 57 22.65 9.08 4.99
N VAL A 58 22.00 8.18 5.73
CA VAL A 58 21.69 8.35 7.15
C VAL A 58 22.97 8.41 7.98
N GLU A 59 23.94 7.53 7.73
CA GLU A 59 25.24 7.58 8.43
C GLU A 59 26.01 8.87 8.15
N LYS A 60 25.99 9.37 6.89
CA LYS A 60 26.55 10.68 6.56
C LYS A 60 25.85 11.82 7.31
N ALA A 61 24.53 11.80 7.40
CA ALA A 61 23.75 12.82 8.12
C ALA A 61 24.05 12.81 9.63
N ARG A 62 24.15 11.62 10.23
CA ARG A 62 24.55 11.44 11.63
C ARG A 62 25.96 11.98 11.88
N ALA A 63 26.90 11.74 10.98
CA ALA A 63 28.26 12.29 11.06
C ALA A 63 28.32 13.82 10.97
N GLU A 64 27.36 14.47 10.29
CA GLU A 64 27.18 15.93 10.32
C GLU A 64 26.39 16.45 11.53
N GLY A 65 26.03 15.58 12.48
CA GLY A 65 25.28 15.94 13.69
C GLY A 65 23.77 16.09 13.50
N ILE A 66 23.22 15.62 12.37
CA ILE A 66 21.77 15.63 12.12
C ILE A 66 21.16 14.39 12.78
N ARG A 67 20.32 14.58 13.80
CA ARG A 67 19.55 13.48 14.42
C ARG A 67 18.68 12.82 13.36
N THR A 68 18.97 11.57 13.03
CA THR A 68 18.34 10.86 11.92
C THR A 68 18.09 9.40 12.30
N GLU A 69 16.88 8.92 12.06
CA GLU A 69 16.50 7.50 12.20
C GLU A 69 16.12 6.90 10.85
N LEU A 70 16.30 5.58 10.71
CA LEU A 70 15.96 4.82 9.52
C LEU A 70 14.98 3.70 9.87
N LEU A 71 13.82 3.71 9.25
CA LEU A 71 12.83 2.63 9.31
C LEU A 71 12.76 1.92 7.96
N VAL A 72 13.02 0.62 7.97
CA VAL A 72 12.87 -0.26 6.81
C VAL A 72 11.54 -0.99 6.90
N VAL A 73 10.66 -0.80 5.92
CA VAL A 73 9.37 -1.47 5.83
C VAL A 73 9.48 -2.65 4.88
N GLY A 74 9.23 -3.84 5.41
CA GLY A 74 9.00 -5.04 4.62
C GLY A 74 7.69 -5.66 5.06
N ASP A 75 6.64 -5.55 4.25
CA ASP A 75 5.27 -5.99 4.53
C ASP A 75 4.82 -7.13 3.60
N ASP A 76 5.56 -7.42 2.53
CA ASP A 76 5.18 -8.43 1.54
C ASP A 76 5.23 -9.87 2.04
N VAL A 77 4.10 -10.58 1.97
CA VAL A 77 3.99 -12.01 2.33
C VAL A 77 4.30 -12.96 1.17
N GLY A 78 4.41 -12.44 -0.07
CA GLY A 78 4.83 -13.24 -1.22
C GLY A 78 6.23 -13.84 -1.04
N VAL A 79 7.09 -13.14 -0.29
CA VAL A 79 8.40 -13.64 0.17
C VAL A 79 8.24 -14.27 1.55
N GLY A 80 8.07 -15.60 1.60
CA GLY A 80 8.05 -16.36 2.85
C GLY A 80 9.40 -16.34 3.59
N ARG A 81 9.38 -16.61 4.90
CA ARG A 81 10.55 -16.54 5.79
C ARG A 81 11.75 -17.34 5.29
N LYS A 82 11.50 -18.53 4.73
CA LYS A 82 12.56 -19.40 4.17
C LYS A 82 13.27 -18.74 2.99
N ARG A 83 12.54 -18.09 2.08
CA ARG A 83 13.09 -17.41 0.89
C ARG A 83 13.72 -16.07 1.26
N GLY A 84 13.09 -15.30 2.15
CA GLY A 84 13.57 -13.99 2.58
C GLY A 84 14.90 -14.06 3.34
N GLY A 85 15.14 -15.15 4.08
CA GLY A 85 16.41 -15.38 4.77
C GLY A 85 16.84 -14.18 5.61
N ARG A 86 18.06 -13.68 5.40
CA ARG A 86 18.59 -12.49 6.10
C ARG A 86 18.11 -11.16 5.51
N ILE A 87 17.62 -11.16 4.28
CA ILE A 87 17.17 -9.94 3.58
C ILE A 87 15.76 -9.55 4.07
N GLY A 88 14.92 -10.54 4.34
CA GLY A 88 13.55 -10.34 4.84
C GLY A 88 12.52 -10.16 3.71
N ARG A 89 11.37 -9.58 4.06
CA ARG A 89 10.24 -9.32 3.16
C ARG A 89 10.49 -8.08 2.30
N ARG A 90 9.98 -8.03 1.06
CA ARG A 90 9.94 -6.79 0.26
C ARG A 90 9.03 -5.75 0.92
N GLY A 91 9.28 -4.46 0.65
CA GLY A 91 8.34 -3.38 0.97
C GLY A 91 7.37 -3.14 -0.19
N LEU A 92 6.07 -3.09 0.11
CA LEU A 92 4.97 -2.86 -0.83
C LEU A 92 4.02 -1.79 -0.28
N ALA A 93 2.75 -1.82 -0.70
CA ALA A 93 1.74 -0.78 -0.45
C ALA A 93 1.51 -0.48 1.05
N GLY A 94 1.77 -1.43 1.95
CA GLY A 94 1.72 -1.21 3.40
C GLY A 94 2.69 -0.13 3.90
N THR A 95 3.77 0.12 3.17
CA THR A 95 4.67 1.26 3.40
C THR A 95 3.91 2.59 3.42
N VAL A 96 2.86 2.75 2.60
CA VAL A 96 2.06 3.98 2.57
C VAL A 96 1.31 4.20 3.89
N LEU A 97 0.75 3.14 4.47
CA LEU A 97 0.09 3.21 5.78
C LEU A 97 1.08 3.55 6.90
N VAL A 98 2.26 2.92 6.88
CA VAL A 98 3.35 3.21 7.84
C VAL A 98 3.79 4.67 7.73
N GLN A 99 3.99 5.16 6.50
CA GLN A 99 4.34 6.57 6.27
C GLN A 99 3.24 7.52 6.75
N LYS A 100 1.96 7.20 6.54
CA LYS A 100 0.84 8.01 7.02
C LYS A 100 0.83 8.11 8.55
N ILE A 101 1.02 6.98 9.24
CA ILE A 101 1.07 6.91 10.70
C ILE A 101 2.25 7.74 11.23
N ALA A 102 3.44 7.55 10.67
CA ALA A 102 4.64 8.29 11.04
C ALA A 102 4.45 9.81 10.84
N ALA A 103 3.98 10.21 9.66
CA ALA A 103 3.80 11.61 9.32
C ALA A 103 2.73 12.29 10.17
N ALA A 104 1.61 11.62 10.44
CA ALA A 104 0.58 12.16 11.32
C ALA A 104 1.05 12.32 12.76
N ALA A 105 1.86 11.38 13.27
CA ALA A 105 2.46 11.49 14.60
C ALA A 105 3.44 12.68 14.65
N ALA A 106 4.29 12.82 13.62
CA ALA A 106 5.19 13.96 13.50
C ALA A 106 4.42 15.30 13.40
N ALA A 107 3.31 15.34 12.67
CA ALA A 107 2.46 16.54 12.57
C ALA A 107 1.80 16.93 13.91
N ARG A 108 1.55 15.96 14.79
CA ARG A 108 1.04 16.19 16.17
C ARG A 108 2.13 16.68 17.14
N GLY A 109 3.38 16.80 16.69
CA GLY A 109 4.47 17.29 17.53
C GLY A 109 5.22 16.20 18.30
N SER A 110 4.98 14.91 18.02
CA SER A 110 5.73 13.80 18.64
C SER A 110 7.24 13.91 18.39
N SER A 111 8.02 13.34 19.30
CA SER A 111 9.48 13.24 19.20
C SER A 111 9.90 12.31 18.05
N LEU A 112 11.16 12.38 17.60
CA LEU A 112 11.67 11.49 16.55
C LEU A 112 11.56 10.03 16.98
N GLU A 113 11.86 9.77 18.24
CA GLU A 113 11.87 8.47 18.89
C GLU A 113 10.44 7.90 18.95
N ASP A 114 9.46 8.70 19.37
CA ASP A 114 8.04 8.27 19.40
C ASP A 114 7.50 8.01 17.99
N VAL A 115 7.85 8.87 17.02
CA VAL A 115 7.45 8.70 15.62
C VAL A 115 8.07 7.42 15.04
N HIS A 116 9.34 7.15 15.31
CA HIS A 116 10.00 5.92 14.90
C HIS A 116 9.36 4.69 15.53
N ASN A 117 9.03 4.74 16.83
CA ASN A 117 8.44 3.61 17.56
C ASN A 117 7.03 3.28 17.06
N ILE A 118 6.16 4.28 16.89
CA ILE A 118 4.80 4.03 16.41
C ILE A 118 4.78 3.55 14.95
N ALA A 119 5.70 4.05 14.12
CA ALA A 119 5.85 3.61 12.74
C ALA A 119 6.43 2.19 12.64
N SER A 120 7.41 1.85 13.47
CA SER A 120 7.97 0.49 13.59
C SER A 120 6.88 -0.50 14.01
N LEU A 121 6.09 -0.15 15.03
CA LEU A 121 4.98 -0.98 15.48
C LEU A 121 3.96 -1.22 14.36
N ALA A 122 3.64 -0.18 13.57
CA ALA A 122 2.77 -0.32 12.40
C ALA A 122 3.38 -1.24 11.33
N ALA A 123 4.67 -1.09 11.04
CA ALA A 123 5.38 -1.91 10.04
C ALA A 123 5.41 -3.41 10.43
N GLU A 124 5.61 -3.70 11.72
CA GLU A 124 5.58 -5.07 12.26
C GLU A 124 4.19 -5.71 12.18
N ASN A 125 3.14 -4.90 12.21
CA ASN A 125 1.73 -5.34 12.20
C ASN A 125 1.06 -5.14 10.83
N THR A 126 1.85 -4.94 9.77
CA THR A 126 1.37 -4.81 8.40
C THR A 126 1.80 -6.01 7.55
N ALA A 127 0.89 -6.49 6.72
CA ALA A 127 1.13 -7.52 5.72
C ALA A 127 0.44 -7.18 4.39
N THR A 128 1.12 -7.44 3.28
CA THR A 128 0.62 -7.16 1.92
C THR A 128 0.87 -8.36 1.01
N VAL A 129 -0.09 -8.64 0.13
CA VAL A 129 0.07 -9.59 -0.99
C VAL A 129 -0.39 -8.93 -2.29
N GLY A 130 0.40 -9.06 -3.35
CA GLY A 130 0.05 -8.61 -4.70
C GLY A 130 -0.45 -9.76 -5.57
N ALA A 131 -1.21 -9.44 -6.61
CA ALA A 131 -1.53 -10.34 -7.71
C ALA A 131 -1.41 -9.56 -9.02
N SER A 132 -0.79 -10.18 -10.03
CA SER A 132 -0.59 -9.56 -11.34
C SER A 132 -1.04 -10.49 -12.45
N LEU A 133 -1.80 -9.94 -13.39
CA LEU A 133 -2.31 -10.61 -14.57
C LEU A 133 -1.37 -10.41 -15.77
N ALA A 134 -0.43 -9.47 -15.67
CA ALA A 134 0.58 -9.22 -16.68
C ALA A 134 1.88 -8.68 -16.09
N HIS A 135 2.99 -8.88 -16.80
CA HIS A 135 4.25 -8.20 -16.49
C HIS A 135 4.17 -6.72 -16.84
N VAL A 136 4.84 -5.91 -16.02
CA VAL A 136 4.87 -4.46 -16.20
C VAL A 136 5.82 -4.07 -17.32
N HIS A 137 5.40 -3.10 -18.13
CA HIS A 137 6.21 -2.50 -19.17
C HIS A 137 6.97 -1.27 -18.64
N VAL A 138 8.29 -1.26 -18.86
CA VAL A 138 9.15 -0.12 -18.53
C VAL A 138 9.25 0.80 -19.76
N PRO A 139 8.83 2.08 -19.66
CA PRO A 139 8.91 3.03 -20.76
C PRO A 139 10.32 3.10 -21.37
N GLY A 140 10.39 3.08 -22.70
CA GLY A 140 11.64 3.13 -23.46
C GLY A 140 12.34 1.78 -23.63
N ARG A 141 11.78 0.68 -23.13
CA ARG A 141 12.19 -0.69 -23.49
C ARG A 141 11.34 -1.22 -24.65
N GLU A 142 11.82 -2.25 -25.33
CA GLU A 142 11.02 -2.95 -26.33
C GLU A 142 9.80 -3.62 -25.68
N LEU A 143 8.69 -3.66 -26.43
CA LEU A 143 7.50 -4.42 -26.05
C LEU A 143 7.80 -5.90 -26.29
N VAL A 144 8.05 -6.63 -25.21
CA VAL A 144 8.20 -8.08 -25.24
C VAL A 144 6.82 -8.70 -24.96
N PRO A 145 6.39 -9.73 -25.71
CA PRO A 145 5.18 -10.48 -25.39
C PRO A 145 5.25 -11.00 -23.95
N ASP A 146 4.13 -10.91 -23.25
CA ASP A 146 4.04 -11.37 -21.87
C ASP A 146 4.11 -12.91 -21.79
N GLU A 147 4.91 -13.43 -20.87
CA GLU A 147 5.08 -14.86 -20.61
C GLU A 147 4.02 -15.43 -19.65
N LEU A 148 3.18 -14.58 -19.04
CA LEU A 148 2.08 -15.01 -18.15
C LEU A 148 0.93 -15.67 -18.91
N GLY A 149 0.61 -15.21 -20.12
CA GLY A 149 -0.55 -15.71 -20.86
C GLY A 149 -1.85 -15.51 -20.06
N ASP A 150 -2.56 -16.61 -19.77
CA ASP A 150 -3.78 -16.60 -18.95
C ASP A 150 -3.52 -16.85 -17.45
N ASP A 151 -2.26 -17.00 -17.04
CA ASP A 151 -1.90 -17.22 -15.64
C ASP A 151 -1.90 -15.90 -14.87
N ILE A 152 -2.31 -15.97 -13.60
CA ILE A 152 -2.20 -14.88 -12.63
C ILE A 152 -1.04 -15.21 -11.69
N GLU A 153 -0.09 -14.30 -11.55
CA GLU A 153 1.04 -14.45 -10.63
C GLU A 153 0.74 -13.81 -9.27
N ILE A 154 0.64 -14.65 -8.24
CA ILE A 154 0.42 -14.21 -6.86
C ILE A 154 1.77 -13.93 -6.22
N GLY A 155 1.87 -12.81 -5.52
CA GLY A 155 3.07 -12.36 -4.83
C GLY A 155 4.13 -11.79 -5.75
N MET A 156 3.82 -11.43 -7.00
CA MET A 156 4.77 -10.72 -7.85
C MET A 156 5.14 -9.37 -7.21
N GLY A 157 6.43 -9.04 -7.22
CA GLY A 157 6.91 -7.75 -6.70
C GLY A 157 6.60 -6.58 -7.65
N ILE A 158 6.82 -5.36 -7.18
CA ILE A 158 6.56 -4.13 -7.96
C ILE A 158 7.60 -3.88 -9.06
N HIS A 159 8.60 -4.75 -9.23
CA HIS A 159 9.56 -4.67 -10.33
C HIS A 159 9.61 -5.98 -11.14
N ASN A 160 8.48 -6.71 -11.23
CA ASN A 160 8.36 -8.02 -11.88
C ASN A 160 9.19 -9.13 -11.20
N GLU A 161 9.52 -9.00 -9.91
CA GLU A 161 10.22 -10.06 -9.20
C GLU A 161 9.30 -11.26 -8.95
N GLU A 162 9.78 -12.45 -9.29
CA GLU A 162 9.05 -13.72 -9.21
C GLU A 162 8.28 -13.88 -7.90
N GLY A 163 6.99 -14.19 -8.04
CA GLY A 163 6.07 -14.31 -6.93
C GLY A 163 6.14 -15.64 -6.18
N PHE A 164 5.04 -15.94 -5.50
CA PHE A 164 4.80 -17.21 -4.82
C PHE A 164 4.50 -18.32 -5.81
N GLY A 165 3.74 -18.00 -6.87
CA GLY A 165 3.34 -18.98 -7.87
C GLY A 165 2.26 -18.43 -8.80
N ARG A 166 1.99 -19.21 -9.84
CA ARG A 166 1.00 -18.91 -10.88
C ARG A 166 -0.26 -19.74 -10.68
N VAL A 167 -1.41 -19.14 -10.93
CA VAL A 167 -2.72 -19.78 -10.82
C VAL A 167 -3.61 -19.42 -12.00
N LYS A 168 -4.54 -20.30 -12.34
CA LYS A 168 -5.69 -20.00 -13.22
C LYS A 168 -6.95 -20.07 -12.39
N THR A 169 -7.56 -18.92 -12.13
CA THR A 169 -8.73 -18.82 -11.26
C THR A 169 -9.52 -17.55 -11.56
N ASP A 170 -10.75 -17.50 -11.09
CA ASP A 170 -11.58 -16.30 -11.11
C ASP A 170 -11.25 -15.38 -9.91
N LEU A 171 -11.89 -14.21 -9.86
CA LEU A 171 -11.67 -13.24 -8.80
C LEU A 171 -11.92 -13.82 -7.38
N PRO A 172 -13.02 -14.53 -7.09
CA PRO A 172 -13.23 -15.13 -5.77
C PRO A 172 -12.12 -16.12 -5.36
N GLY A 173 -11.70 -17.00 -6.27
CA GLY A 173 -10.62 -17.93 -6.00
C GLY A 173 -9.26 -17.25 -5.79
N LEU A 174 -8.99 -16.18 -6.54
CA LEU A 174 -7.79 -15.35 -6.39
C LEU A 174 -7.76 -14.67 -5.01
N VAL A 175 -8.83 -13.95 -4.65
CA VAL A 175 -8.93 -13.25 -3.36
C VAL A 175 -8.84 -14.23 -2.20
N LYS A 176 -9.48 -15.40 -2.30
CA LYS A 176 -9.39 -16.47 -1.30
C LYS A 176 -7.94 -16.90 -1.07
N THR A 177 -7.19 -17.09 -2.15
CA THR A 177 -5.78 -17.50 -2.08
C THR A 177 -4.92 -16.40 -1.45
N MET A 178 -5.15 -15.14 -1.83
CA MET A 178 -4.45 -13.98 -1.28
C MET A 178 -4.73 -13.79 0.22
N LEU A 179 -5.99 -13.85 0.65
CA LEU A 179 -6.37 -13.74 2.06
C LEU A 179 -5.81 -14.89 2.90
N ALA A 180 -5.77 -16.12 2.35
CA ALA A 180 -5.12 -17.24 3.01
C ALA A 180 -3.63 -16.97 3.28
N GLN A 181 -2.90 -16.39 2.33
CA GLN A 181 -1.49 -16.02 2.56
C GLN A 181 -1.30 -14.96 3.66
N LEU A 182 -2.27 -14.08 3.84
CA LEU A 182 -2.23 -13.03 4.86
C LEU A 182 -2.63 -13.53 6.25
N LEU A 183 -3.58 -14.47 6.33
CA LEU A 183 -4.32 -14.76 7.56
C LEU A 183 -4.21 -16.22 8.05
N ASP A 184 -3.79 -17.17 7.22
CA ASP A 184 -3.67 -18.58 7.62
C ASP A 184 -2.46 -18.81 8.55
N GLN A 185 -2.74 -18.89 9.85
CA GLN A 185 -1.74 -19.15 10.88
C GLN A 185 -1.09 -20.54 10.80
N SER A 186 -1.61 -21.45 9.97
CA SER A 186 -0.98 -22.74 9.69
C SER A 186 0.21 -22.62 8.74
N ASP A 187 0.24 -21.59 7.87
CA ASP A 187 1.40 -21.28 7.03
C ASP A 187 2.47 -20.54 7.87
N LYS A 188 3.33 -21.31 8.54
CA LYS A 188 4.45 -20.77 9.32
C LYS A 188 5.48 -20.02 8.49
N ASP A 189 5.46 -20.15 7.17
CA ASP A 189 6.36 -19.42 6.28
C ASP A 189 5.85 -17.99 6.02
N ARG A 190 4.52 -17.79 5.90
CA ARG A 190 3.89 -16.50 5.51
C ARG A 190 2.98 -15.83 6.53
N ALA A 191 2.59 -16.50 7.61
CA ALA A 191 1.80 -15.90 8.68
C ALA A 191 2.62 -14.84 9.45
N TYR A 192 2.78 -13.65 8.86
CA TYR A 192 3.59 -12.56 9.41
C TYR A 192 2.85 -11.71 10.43
N ILE A 193 1.52 -11.67 10.30
CA ILE A 193 0.62 -11.04 11.26
C ILE A 193 -0.34 -12.10 11.80
N ASP A 194 -0.76 -11.92 13.05
CA ASP A 194 -1.74 -12.78 13.72
C ASP A 194 -2.97 -11.94 14.03
N VAL A 195 -3.96 -12.00 13.14
CA VAL A 195 -5.22 -11.26 13.26
C VAL A 195 -6.29 -12.23 13.75
N GLN A 196 -6.89 -11.90 14.89
CA GLN A 196 -7.94 -12.71 15.49
C GLN A 196 -9.33 -12.25 15.00
N PRO A 197 -10.34 -13.15 14.95
CA PRO A 197 -11.71 -12.77 14.63
C PRO A 197 -12.19 -11.56 15.44
N SER A 198 -12.93 -10.65 14.81
CA SER A 198 -13.42 -9.40 15.41
C SER A 198 -12.35 -8.38 15.87
N GLU A 199 -11.06 -8.60 15.61
CA GLU A 199 -10.04 -7.57 15.81
C GLU A 199 -10.20 -6.40 14.82
N GLN A 200 -9.76 -5.22 15.25
CA GLN A 200 -9.73 -4.05 14.38
C GLN A 200 -8.61 -4.15 13.37
N VAL A 201 -8.96 -4.04 12.09
CA VAL A 201 -8.01 -4.03 10.97
C VAL A 201 -8.27 -2.83 10.06
N VAL A 202 -7.20 -2.30 9.49
CA VAL A 202 -7.26 -1.38 8.36
C VAL A 202 -6.95 -2.19 7.10
N VAL A 203 -7.79 -2.04 6.08
CA VAL A 203 -7.63 -2.73 4.80
C VAL A 203 -7.33 -1.72 3.71
N MET A 204 -6.32 -1.99 2.90
CA MET A 204 -6.03 -1.24 1.68
C MET A 204 -6.06 -2.19 0.48
N VAL A 205 -6.97 -1.92 -0.46
CA VAL A 205 -7.01 -2.52 -1.80
C VAL A 205 -6.36 -1.53 -2.74
N ASN A 206 -5.17 -1.89 -3.24
CA ASN A 206 -4.31 -1.00 -4.00
C ASN A 206 -4.23 -1.44 -5.46
N ASN A 207 -4.44 -0.51 -6.38
CA ASN A 207 -4.28 -0.69 -7.81
C ASN A 207 -2.79 -0.55 -8.21
N LEU A 208 -2.25 -1.53 -8.93
CA LEU A 208 -0.87 -1.49 -9.41
C LEU A 208 -0.68 -0.59 -10.64
N GLY A 209 -1.75 -0.14 -11.28
CA GLY A 209 -1.71 0.91 -12.30
C GLY A 209 -2.82 0.80 -13.35
N ALA A 210 -3.11 -0.41 -13.82
CA ALA A 210 -3.96 -0.64 -14.99
C ALA A 210 -5.31 -1.32 -14.70
N ILE A 211 -5.71 -1.49 -13.45
CA ILE A 211 -7.05 -1.96 -13.09
C ILE A 211 -8.05 -0.79 -13.24
N SER A 212 -9.20 -1.02 -13.89
CA SER A 212 -10.24 0.00 -14.02
C SER A 212 -10.91 0.31 -12.68
N ALA A 213 -11.55 1.47 -12.57
CA ALA A 213 -12.29 1.83 -11.35
C ALA A 213 -13.43 0.84 -11.04
N LEU A 214 -14.08 0.29 -12.07
CA LEU A 214 -15.13 -0.71 -11.94
C LEU A 214 -14.58 -2.02 -11.36
N GLU A 215 -13.50 -2.54 -11.94
CA GLU A 215 -12.84 -3.76 -11.47
C GLU A 215 -12.29 -3.59 -10.05
N LEU A 216 -11.70 -2.43 -9.74
CA LEU A 216 -11.22 -2.14 -8.40
C LEU A 216 -12.36 -2.15 -7.37
N GLY A 217 -13.54 -1.64 -7.74
CA GLY A 217 -14.75 -1.73 -6.93
C GLY A 217 -15.19 -3.17 -6.68
N ALA A 218 -15.22 -4.00 -7.73
CA ALA A 218 -15.56 -5.43 -7.63
C ALA A 218 -14.55 -6.21 -6.76
N ILE A 219 -13.25 -5.98 -6.96
CA ILE A 219 -12.18 -6.53 -6.12
C ILE A 219 -12.37 -6.12 -4.66
N THR A 220 -12.68 -4.84 -4.42
CA THR A 220 -12.89 -4.32 -3.07
C THR A 220 -14.08 -5.00 -2.38
N ALA A 221 -15.20 -5.16 -3.08
CA ALA A 221 -16.37 -5.86 -2.57
C ALA A 221 -16.05 -7.33 -2.21
N GLU A 222 -15.42 -8.06 -3.12
CA GLU A 222 -15.02 -9.46 -2.91
C GLU A 222 -14.11 -9.62 -1.67
N VAL A 223 -13.12 -8.73 -1.51
CA VAL A 223 -12.22 -8.73 -0.35
C VAL A 223 -13.00 -8.52 0.96
N VAL A 224 -13.90 -7.55 0.99
CA VAL A 224 -14.70 -7.23 2.19
C VAL A 224 -15.64 -8.39 2.53
N ASP A 225 -16.32 -8.97 1.53
CA ASP A 225 -17.26 -10.08 1.72
C ASP A 225 -16.57 -11.33 2.25
N GLN A 226 -15.39 -11.68 1.72
CA GLN A 226 -14.63 -12.83 2.23
C GLN A 226 -14.04 -12.58 3.62
N LEU A 227 -13.56 -11.36 3.92
CA LEU A 227 -13.12 -10.99 5.27
C LEU A 227 -14.25 -11.15 6.30
N ALA A 228 -15.45 -10.65 5.99
CA ALA A 228 -16.61 -10.75 6.86
C ALA A 228 -17.14 -12.19 6.97
N GLY A 229 -17.28 -12.88 5.84
CA GLY A 229 -17.88 -14.21 5.74
C GLY A 229 -16.99 -15.32 6.31
N THR A 230 -15.72 -15.36 5.92
CA THR A 230 -14.78 -16.43 6.26
C THR A 230 -13.98 -16.12 7.52
N TYR A 231 -13.42 -14.91 7.63
CA TYR A 231 -12.50 -14.54 8.71
C TYR A 231 -13.18 -13.83 9.89
N LYS A 232 -14.45 -13.45 9.74
CA LYS A 232 -15.21 -12.66 10.74
C LYS A 232 -14.50 -11.36 11.09
N LEU A 233 -13.96 -10.70 10.06
CA LEU A 233 -13.27 -9.42 10.16
C LEU A 233 -14.07 -8.36 9.41
N THR A 234 -14.40 -7.28 10.09
CA THR A 234 -14.97 -6.08 9.49
C THR A 234 -13.90 -4.99 9.50
N PRO A 235 -13.49 -4.45 8.33
CA PRO A 235 -12.52 -3.37 8.28
C PRO A 235 -12.96 -2.17 9.12
N THR A 236 -12.08 -1.70 10.01
CA THR A 236 -12.30 -0.43 10.73
C THR A 236 -12.09 0.74 9.78
N ARG A 237 -11.17 0.64 8.83
CA ARG A 237 -11.00 1.57 7.72
C ARG A 237 -10.76 0.78 6.45
N LEU A 238 -11.33 1.27 5.35
CA LEU A 238 -11.13 0.72 4.02
C LEU A 238 -10.56 1.81 3.12
N LEU A 239 -9.43 1.50 2.50
CA LEU A 239 -8.81 2.31 1.47
C LEU A 239 -8.90 1.50 0.17
N SER A 240 -9.46 2.10 -0.87
CA SER A 240 -9.47 1.52 -2.21
C SER A 240 -9.04 2.59 -3.20
N GLY A 241 -7.99 2.30 -3.98
CA GLY A 241 -7.42 3.30 -4.89
C GLY A 241 -6.02 2.96 -5.37
N THR A 242 -5.37 3.94 -5.99
CA THR A 242 -4.03 3.81 -6.56
C THR A 242 -3.01 4.49 -5.64
N TYR A 243 -2.41 3.71 -4.73
CA TYR A 243 -1.50 4.23 -3.71
C TYR A 243 -0.03 3.92 -4.06
N MET A 244 0.30 2.66 -4.33
CA MET A 244 1.64 2.23 -4.74
C MET A 244 1.54 1.40 -6.02
N THR A 245 1.96 2.00 -7.13
CA THR A 245 1.88 1.38 -8.46
C THR A 245 3.16 0.63 -8.82
N SER A 246 3.04 -0.19 -9.86
CA SER A 246 4.13 -0.61 -10.72
C SER A 246 3.81 -0.22 -12.16
N LEU A 247 4.00 1.07 -12.48
CA LEU A 247 3.76 1.65 -13.81
C LEU A 247 2.36 1.30 -14.37
N ASN A 248 2.31 0.50 -15.46
CA ASN A 248 1.08 0.02 -16.11
C ASN A 248 0.63 -1.36 -15.59
N GLY A 249 1.00 -1.71 -14.35
CA GLY A 249 0.74 -3.03 -13.79
C GLY A 249 -0.73 -3.40 -13.79
N LEU A 250 -1.07 -4.43 -14.57
CA LEU A 250 -2.38 -5.04 -14.57
C LEU A 250 -2.48 -5.98 -13.38
N GLY A 251 -2.83 -5.41 -12.23
CA GLY A 251 -2.91 -6.15 -10.99
C GLY A 251 -3.29 -5.27 -9.80
N PHE A 252 -3.44 -5.91 -8.66
CA PHE A 252 -3.80 -5.25 -7.41
C PHE A 252 -3.06 -5.88 -6.23
N SER A 253 -3.08 -5.20 -5.08
CA SER A 253 -2.59 -5.76 -3.83
C SER A 253 -3.58 -5.55 -2.70
N ILE A 254 -3.60 -6.50 -1.75
CA ILE A 254 -4.36 -6.41 -0.51
C ILE A 254 -3.36 -6.22 0.62
N THR A 255 -3.55 -5.17 1.40
CA THR A 255 -2.78 -4.87 2.61
C THR A 255 -3.70 -4.92 3.82
N LEU A 256 -3.26 -5.61 4.88
CA LEU A 256 -3.87 -5.59 6.20
C LEU A 256 -2.90 -4.95 7.19
N LEU A 257 -3.39 -3.96 7.93
CA LEU A 257 -2.74 -3.43 9.13
C LEU A 257 -3.59 -3.82 10.34
N ARG A 258 -3.01 -4.62 11.24
CA ARG A 258 -3.63 -4.96 12.52
C ARG A 258 -3.54 -3.78 13.47
N VAL A 259 -4.68 -3.37 14.04
CA VAL A 259 -4.75 -2.22 14.96
C VAL A 259 -4.39 -2.67 16.37
N VAL A 260 -3.09 -2.79 16.63
CA VAL A 260 -2.55 -3.12 17.97
C VAL A 260 -2.41 -1.89 18.87
N ASP A 261 -2.40 -0.70 18.29
CA ASP A 261 -2.40 0.58 18.99
C ASP A 261 -3.61 1.42 18.54
N LYS A 262 -4.40 1.89 19.50
CA LYS A 262 -5.63 2.65 19.25
C LYS A 262 -5.38 3.96 18.48
N SER A 263 -4.17 4.51 18.56
CA SER A 263 -3.80 5.73 17.86
C SER A 263 -3.71 5.54 16.35
N PHE A 264 -3.46 4.32 15.84
CA PHE A 264 -3.30 4.05 14.39
C PHE A 264 -4.47 4.58 13.58
N VAL A 265 -5.70 4.27 14.00
CA VAL A 265 -6.92 4.73 13.31
C VAL A 265 -6.97 6.25 13.27
N SER A 266 -6.73 6.91 14.41
CA SER A 266 -6.73 8.37 14.49
C SER A 266 -5.62 9.02 13.64
N LEU A 267 -4.47 8.35 13.49
CA LEU A 267 -3.33 8.84 12.72
C LEU A 267 -3.56 8.68 11.22
N ILE A 268 -4.19 7.58 10.81
CA ILE A 268 -4.64 7.36 9.43
C ILE A 268 -5.71 8.38 9.04
N ASP A 269 -6.68 8.64 9.93
CA ASP A 269 -7.74 9.62 9.71
C ASP A 269 -7.27 11.07 9.75
N ALA A 270 -6.08 11.34 10.30
CA ALA A 270 -5.58 12.71 10.43
C ALA A 270 -5.49 13.38 9.03
N PRO A 271 -5.89 14.65 8.90
CA PRO A 271 -5.86 15.36 7.63
C PRO A 271 -4.48 15.32 6.97
N ALA A 272 -4.45 15.15 5.65
CA ALA A 272 -3.25 15.24 4.85
C ALA A 272 -3.56 15.92 3.51
N ASP A 273 -2.72 16.87 3.13
CA ASP A 273 -2.75 17.56 1.84
C ASP A 273 -1.61 17.03 0.97
N ALA A 274 -1.76 15.79 0.50
CA ALA A 274 -0.80 15.12 -0.35
C ALA A 274 -1.55 14.46 -1.51
N ALA A 275 -1.21 14.83 -2.75
CA ALA A 275 -1.97 14.43 -3.95
C ALA A 275 -2.21 12.91 -4.11
N GLY A 276 -1.29 12.08 -3.60
CA GLY A 276 -1.43 10.61 -3.66
C GLY A 276 -2.26 10.00 -2.53
N TRP A 277 -2.69 10.77 -1.53
CA TRP A 277 -3.43 10.27 -0.38
C TRP A 277 -4.92 10.58 -0.53
N SER A 278 -5.71 9.54 -0.74
CA SER A 278 -7.17 9.61 -0.58
C SER A 278 -7.55 9.21 0.84
N PRO A 279 -8.43 9.97 1.53
CA PRO A 279 -8.85 9.63 2.88
C PRO A 279 -9.58 8.27 2.90
N PRO A 280 -9.47 7.51 4.00
CA PRO A 280 -10.17 6.23 4.12
C PRO A 280 -11.68 6.44 4.16
N VAL A 281 -12.43 5.47 3.62
CA VAL A 281 -13.87 5.41 3.81
C VAL A 281 -14.14 4.98 5.25
N GLN A 282 -15.09 5.66 5.90
CA GLN A 282 -15.47 5.44 7.30
C GLN A 282 -16.63 4.42 7.38
N PRO A 283 -16.73 3.60 8.45
CA PRO A 283 -17.81 2.63 8.59
C PRO A 283 -19.22 3.21 8.41
N GLN A 284 -19.46 4.42 8.95
CA GLN A 284 -20.74 5.11 8.85
C GLN A 284 -21.15 5.45 7.40
N SER A 285 -20.23 5.39 6.44
CA SER A 285 -20.50 5.58 5.03
C SER A 285 -21.08 4.33 4.37
N TRP A 286 -20.63 3.13 4.74
CA TRP A 286 -21.10 1.86 4.15
C TRP A 286 -22.11 1.10 5.01
N GLU A 287 -22.18 1.36 6.32
CA GLU A 287 -23.17 0.78 7.25
C GLU A 287 -24.59 1.32 7.06
N ARG A 288 -24.80 2.23 6.09
CA ARG A 288 -26.11 2.84 5.81
C ARG A 288 -27.17 1.84 5.36
N GLY A 289 -26.82 0.57 5.13
CA GLY A 289 -27.76 -0.48 4.77
C GLY A 289 -28.45 -0.21 3.44
N ILE A 290 -27.79 0.50 2.52
CA ILE A 290 -28.30 0.70 1.17
C ILE A 290 -28.23 -0.65 0.48
N ASP A 291 -29.38 -1.30 0.39
CA ASP A 291 -29.55 -2.51 -0.40
C ASP A 291 -29.41 -2.14 -1.89
N THR A 292 -28.22 -2.36 -2.43
CA THR A 292 -27.91 -2.12 -3.84
C THR A 292 -28.27 -3.32 -4.73
N THR A 293 -28.75 -4.43 -4.13
CA THR A 293 -29.22 -5.60 -4.88
C THR A 293 -30.66 -5.43 -5.37
N ASN A 294 -31.43 -4.55 -4.72
CA ASN A 294 -32.74 -4.10 -5.19
C ASN A 294 -32.58 -2.94 -6.18
N SER A 295 -32.39 -3.25 -7.46
CA SER A 295 -32.46 -2.28 -8.55
C SER A 295 -33.90 -2.09 -9.05
N GLU A 296 -34.89 -2.03 -8.16
CA GLU A 296 -36.22 -1.56 -8.55
C GLU A 296 -36.13 -0.05 -8.81
N MET A 297 -35.66 0.30 -10.00
CA MET A 297 -35.95 1.61 -10.57
C MET A 297 -37.46 1.66 -10.77
N GLU A 298 -38.17 2.35 -9.87
CA GLU A 298 -39.48 2.87 -10.21
C GLU A 298 -39.29 3.66 -11.51
N ALA A 299 -39.89 3.16 -12.60
CA ALA A 299 -39.85 3.82 -13.89
C ALA A 299 -40.69 5.09 -13.80
N GLU A 300 -40.12 6.16 -13.25
CA GLU A 300 -40.61 7.51 -13.50
C GLU A 300 -40.45 7.76 -15.01
N THR A 301 -41.55 7.53 -15.71
CA THR A 301 -41.66 7.77 -17.15
C THR A 301 -41.80 9.28 -17.35
N GLU A 302 -40.78 10.05 -17.02
CA GLU A 302 -40.65 11.42 -17.51
C GLU A 302 -39.98 11.36 -18.89
N THR A 303 -40.81 11.51 -19.93
CA THR A 303 -40.37 11.84 -21.28
C THR A 303 -39.60 13.16 -21.26
N ARG A 304 -38.29 13.09 -21.01
CA ARG A 304 -37.35 14.16 -21.35
C ARG A 304 -36.81 13.88 -22.75
N GLU A 305 -37.04 14.83 -23.66
CA GLU A 305 -36.48 14.84 -25.00
C GLU A 305 -34.97 14.57 -24.96
N ALA A 306 -34.52 13.64 -25.79
CA ALA A 306 -33.13 13.26 -25.91
C ALA A 306 -32.31 14.47 -26.40
N GLN A 307 -31.58 15.12 -25.50
CA GLN A 307 -30.44 15.93 -25.89
C GLN A 307 -29.30 14.99 -26.24
N ASP A 308 -28.85 15.05 -27.49
CA ASP A 308 -27.67 14.35 -28.01
C ASP A 308 -26.43 14.71 -27.16
N PHE A 309 -26.12 13.87 -26.17
CA PHE A 309 -24.82 13.89 -25.52
C PHE A 309 -23.89 13.00 -26.33
N ALA A 310 -23.15 13.62 -27.26
CA ALA A 310 -22.01 12.97 -27.89
C ALA A 310 -20.98 12.61 -26.80
N PRO A 311 -20.49 11.37 -26.74
CA PRO A 311 -19.43 11.00 -25.81
C PRO A 311 -18.16 11.82 -26.10
N SER A 312 -17.51 12.27 -25.04
CA SER A 312 -16.26 13.02 -25.08
C SER A 312 -15.16 12.21 -25.75
N ASN A 313 -14.79 12.60 -26.99
CA ASN A 313 -13.67 12.03 -27.75
C ASN A 313 -12.30 12.54 -27.24
N LEU A 314 -11.99 12.33 -25.96
CA LEU A 314 -10.64 12.55 -25.47
C LEU A 314 -9.84 11.26 -25.67
N THR A 315 -9.32 11.12 -26.89
CA THR A 315 -8.06 10.42 -27.19
C THR A 315 -6.87 11.27 -26.76
#